data_AF-A1R2A0-F1
#
_entry.id   AF-A1R2A0-F1
#
_cell.length_a   1.000
_cell.length_b   1.000
_cell.length_c   1.000
_cell.angle_alpha   90.00
_cell.angle_beta   90.00
_cell.angle_gamma   90.00
#
_symmetry.space_group_name_H-M   'P 1'
#
loop_
_entity.id
_entity.type
_entity.pdbx_description
1 polymer ?
#
loop_
_entity_poly.entity_id
_entity_poly.type
_entity_poly.pdbx_seq_one_letter_code
_entity_poly.pdbx_strand_id
1 'polypeptide(L)'
;MENPSSANNHPRPTSAPSDPPAPPSPPAYGAYQQPNVPYQQPGIIPPQPKRTLNRKVIIAIAAGAAVVLAAATVGLVLLFSPAADGGQAATTFYQALKDGDAKKALSVSDPGVPENEAVLLQDNIYKAAGQHIDGFRILESKGEYVRAEVTQNGRKQEDILMMTKSPDGEWKVGPKNFQKIRLSSNRPVKSFTVNGVDVAAPDSGSASPDSQLLLPAFPGEYKLGISGDKYATVEEKKALVSIDRRISDTFETLKVLPSQLLLDETKALLQKKRDTCIASASATARQSFSSGCSGFNLYESRPTQNVKWTIDEEPTFTLSLSRDIWYIQPEGKGKATVSYEVNRGTEAAPKWEPHSEVMEPRISGEIHIVDGKATLKDY
;
A
#
# COMPACT_ATOMS: atom_id res chain seq x y z
N MET A 1 -34.00 -47.62 5.67
CA MET A 1 -34.91 -47.77 4.52
C MET A 1 -34.08 -47.72 3.27
N GLU A 2 -34.18 -48.81 2.52
CA GLU A 2 -33.41 -49.15 1.33
C GLU A 2 -33.78 -48.31 0.08
N ASN A 3 -32.82 -48.34 -0.84
CA ASN A 3 -32.70 -47.83 -2.22
C ASN A 3 -33.76 -48.46 -3.19
N PRO A 4 -33.70 -48.42 -4.55
CA PRO A 4 -33.01 -47.56 -5.55
C PRO A 4 -33.83 -47.27 -6.85
N SER A 5 -33.29 -46.48 -7.80
CA SER A 5 -33.31 -46.75 -9.27
C SER A 5 -32.60 -45.63 -10.05
N SER A 6 -31.47 -45.92 -10.71
CA SER A 6 -31.32 -46.35 -12.12
C SER A 6 -31.31 -45.17 -13.10
N ALA A 7 -30.50 -45.10 -14.16
CA ALA A 7 -29.35 -45.85 -14.66
C ALA A 7 -28.76 -45.04 -15.84
N ASN A 8 -27.45 -45.20 -16.07
CA ASN A 8 -26.68 -45.12 -17.33
C ASN A 8 -27.12 -44.25 -18.52
N ASN A 9 -26.18 -43.45 -19.07
CA ASN A 9 -25.76 -43.62 -20.47
C ASN A 9 -24.41 -42.96 -20.81
N HIS A 10 -23.65 -43.63 -21.68
CA HIS A 10 -22.30 -43.34 -22.14
C HIS A 10 -22.11 -42.01 -22.90
N PRO A 11 -20.87 -41.45 -22.93
CA PRO A 11 -20.53 -40.28 -23.74
C PRO A 11 -20.35 -40.64 -25.23
N ARG A 12 -20.99 -39.86 -26.11
CA ARG A 12 -20.86 -39.89 -27.58
C ARG A 12 -19.81 -38.83 -28.02
N PRO A 13 -19.07 -39.03 -29.14
CA PRO A 13 -17.89 -38.23 -29.46
C PRO A 13 -18.23 -36.83 -29.98
N THR A 14 -17.38 -35.87 -29.61
CA THR A 14 -17.39 -34.47 -30.03
C THR A 14 -16.93 -34.31 -31.48
N SER A 15 -17.79 -33.74 -32.31
CA SER A 15 -17.51 -33.29 -33.67
C SER A 15 -16.78 -31.94 -33.68
N ALA A 16 -15.71 -31.85 -34.49
CA ALA A 16 -14.91 -30.65 -34.72
C ALA A 16 -15.69 -29.55 -35.49
N PRO A 17 -15.47 -28.26 -35.19
CA PRO A 17 -15.96 -27.16 -36.03
C PRO A 17 -15.07 -26.95 -37.26
N SER A 18 -15.72 -26.82 -38.40
CA SER A 18 -15.19 -26.59 -39.75
C SER A 18 -14.67 -25.16 -39.98
N ASP A 19 -13.53 -25.05 -40.66
CA ASP A 19 -12.91 -23.81 -41.14
C ASP A 19 -13.79 -23.05 -42.17
N PRO A 20 -13.75 -21.71 -42.19
CA PRO A 20 -14.40 -20.90 -43.23
C PRO A 20 -13.64 -20.93 -44.57
N PRO A 21 -14.34 -20.82 -45.72
CA PRO A 21 -13.72 -20.88 -47.05
C PRO A 21 -12.95 -19.60 -47.41
N ALA A 22 -11.86 -19.79 -48.16
CA ALA A 22 -10.93 -18.74 -48.62
C ALA A 22 -11.56 -17.76 -49.63
N PRO A 23 -11.09 -16.49 -49.69
CA PRO A 23 -11.51 -15.51 -50.68
C PRO A 23 -10.98 -15.82 -52.10
N PRO A 24 -11.69 -15.40 -53.16
CA PRO A 24 -11.34 -15.71 -54.55
C PRO A 24 -10.15 -14.91 -55.10
N SER A 25 -9.36 -15.55 -55.96
CA SER A 25 -8.23 -14.98 -56.69
C SER A 25 -8.66 -13.94 -57.75
N PRO A 26 -7.84 -12.90 -58.03
CA PRO A 26 -8.14 -11.92 -59.06
C PRO A 26 -8.00 -12.48 -60.50
N PRO A 27 -8.75 -11.95 -61.48
CA PRO A 27 -8.76 -12.47 -62.85
C PRO A 27 -7.48 -12.16 -63.64
N ALA A 28 -7.09 -13.13 -64.48
CA ALA A 28 -6.02 -13.03 -65.45
C ALA A 28 -6.41 -12.11 -66.62
N TYR A 29 -5.61 -11.07 -66.87
CA TYR A 29 -5.74 -10.26 -68.07
C TYR A 29 -5.05 -10.96 -69.24
N GLY A 30 -5.88 -11.35 -70.21
CA GLY A 30 -5.47 -11.92 -71.49
C GLY A 30 -4.79 -10.90 -72.40
N ALA A 31 -3.90 -11.45 -73.23
CA ALA A 31 -3.12 -10.77 -74.24
C ALA A 31 -3.98 -10.17 -75.36
N TYR A 32 -3.60 -8.98 -75.84
CA TYR A 32 -3.94 -8.49 -77.18
C TYR A 32 -2.70 -7.97 -77.89
N GLN A 33 -2.73 -8.19 -79.21
CA GLN A 33 -1.62 -8.25 -80.15
C GLN A 33 -1.02 -6.89 -80.52
N GLN A 34 0.26 -6.92 -80.91
CA GLN A 34 1.00 -5.83 -81.53
C GLN A 34 0.50 -5.50 -82.95
N PRO A 35 0.78 -4.28 -83.42
CA PRO A 35 1.30 -4.12 -84.78
C PRO A 35 2.71 -3.51 -84.84
N ASN A 36 3.57 -4.25 -85.56
CA ASN A 36 4.80 -3.92 -86.26
C ASN A 36 5.14 -2.42 -86.47
N VAL A 37 6.36 -2.04 -86.06
CA VAL A 37 7.16 -0.96 -86.69
C VAL A 37 8.60 -1.46 -86.90
N PRO A 38 9.23 -1.14 -88.06
CA PRO A 38 10.44 -1.83 -88.52
C PRO A 38 11.75 -1.37 -87.85
N TYR A 39 12.70 -2.30 -87.86
CA TYR A 39 14.07 -2.26 -87.35
C TYR A 39 14.92 -1.05 -87.78
N GLN A 40 15.73 -0.54 -86.84
CA GLN A 40 17.09 -0.05 -87.12
C GLN A 40 18.08 -0.62 -86.08
N GLN A 41 19.24 -1.07 -86.57
CA GLN A 41 20.25 -1.82 -85.84
C GLN A 41 21.02 -1.00 -84.78
N PRO A 42 21.57 -1.64 -83.72
CA PRO A 42 22.39 -0.99 -82.71
C PRO A 42 23.79 -0.62 -83.23
N GLY A 43 24.17 0.64 -83.06
CA GLY A 43 25.55 1.09 -83.17
C GLY A 43 26.39 0.63 -81.98
N ILE A 44 27.59 0.13 -82.27
CA ILE A 44 28.62 -0.29 -81.30
C ILE A 44 29.13 0.96 -80.56
N ILE A 45 28.99 1.01 -79.23
CA ILE A 45 29.59 2.04 -78.37
C ILE A 45 30.78 1.41 -77.61
N PRO A 46 31.97 2.04 -77.60
CA PRO A 46 33.17 1.51 -76.94
C PRO A 46 33.06 1.52 -75.40
N PRO A 47 33.84 0.69 -74.69
CA PRO A 47 33.77 0.59 -73.23
C PRO A 47 34.22 1.90 -72.54
N GLN A 48 33.34 2.45 -71.70
CA GLN A 48 33.63 3.58 -70.82
C GLN A 48 34.52 3.16 -69.63
N PRO A 49 35.51 3.98 -69.22
CA PRO A 49 36.40 3.66 -68.12
C PRO A 49 35.67 3.68 -66.77
N LYS A 50 35.87 2.64 -65.95
CA LYS A 50 35.41 2.61 -64.55
C LYS A 50 36.12 3.70 -63.77
N ARG A 51 35.41 4.79 -63.48
CA ARG A 51 35.88 5.88 -62.62
C ARG A 51 35.80 5.41 -61.17
N THR A 52 36.94 5.10 -60.56
CA THR A 52 37.02 4.77 -59.14
C THR A 52 36.74 6.04 -58.33
N LEU A 53 35.61 6.05 -57.62
CA LEU A 53 35.28 7.13 -56.70
C LEU A 53 36.26 7.09 -55.52
N ASN A 54 36.94 8.21 -55.31
CA ASN A 54 37.94 8.35 -54.26
C ASN A 54 37.28 8.17 -52.89
N ARG A 55 37.89 7.41 -51.97
CA ARG A 55 37.34 7.00 -50.67
C ARG A 55 36.81 8.17 -49.82
N LYS A 56 37.34 9.38 -50.04
CA LYS A 56 36.91 10.65 -49.41
C LYS A 56 35.54 11.15 -49.88
N VAL A 57 35.16 10.88 -51.13
CA VAL A 57 33.83 11.23 -51.69
C VAL A 57 32.75 10.29 -51.15
N ILE A 58 33.08 9.01 -50.96
CA ILE A 58 32.16 8.03 -50.36
C ILE A 58 31.90 8.39 -48.88
N ILE A 59 32.92 8.81 -48.14
CA ILE A 59 32.77 9.26 -46.74
C ILE A 59 31.94 10.56 -46.66
N ALA A 60 32.13 11.49 -47.60
CA ALA A 60 31.34 12.73 -47.66
C ALA A 60 29.85 12.47 -48.00
N ILE A 61 29.57 11.52 -48.91
CA ILE A 61 28.19 11.12 -49.25
C ILE A 61 27.54 10.36 -48.08
N ALA A 62 28.28 9.49 -47.38
CA ALA A 62 27.78 8.77 -46.22
C ALA A 62 27.49 9.70 -45.03
N ALA A 63 28.34 10.70 -44.78
CA ALA A 63 28.12 11.71 -43.76
C ALA A 63 26.93 12.64 -44.11
N GLY A 64 26.79 13.02 -45.38
CA GLY A 64 25.63 13.79 -45.86
C GLY A 64 24.32 13.01 -45.78
N ALA A 65 24.32 11.72 -46.11
CA ALA A 65 23.15 10.86 -45.99
C ALA A 65 22.74 10.61 -44.54
N ALA A 66 23.70 10.50 -43.61
CA ALA A 66 23.43 10.38 -42.18
C ALA A 66 22.80 11.67 -41.59
N VAL A 67 23.26 12.85 -42.04
CA VAL A 67 22.67 14.14 -41.63
C VAL A 67 21.28 14.35 -42.25
N VAL A 68 21.07 13.94 -43.50
CA VAL A 68 19.74 14.00 -44.15
C VAL A 68 18.77 12.99 -43.54
N LEU A 69 19.23 11.80 -43.12
CA LEU A 69 18.40 10.82 -42.41
C LEU A 69 18.10 11.26 -40.96
N ALA A 70 19.05 11.89 -40.26
CA ALA A 70 18.82 12.49 -38.94
C ALA A 70 17.92 13.73 -39.01
N ALA A 71 18.00 14.51 -40.11
CA ALA A 71 17.09 15.62 -40.36
C ALA A 71 15.72 15.15 -40.87
N ALA A 72 15.61 13.99 -41.53
CA ALA A 72 14.34 13.41 -41.96
C ALA A 72 13.57 12.74 -40.81
N THR A 73 14.26 12.19 -39.80
CA THR A 73 13.60 11.72 -38.56
C THR A 73 13.12 12.87 -37.67
N VAL A 74 13.79 14.04 -37.73
CA VAL A 74 13.35 15.26 -37.03
C VAL A 74 12.34 16.08 -37.88
N GLY A 75 12.41 15.99 -39.21
CA GLY A 75 11.63 16.81 -40.14
C GLY A 75 10.29 16.23 -40.59
N LEU A 76 10.04 14.93 -40.39
CA LEU A 76 8.74 14.32 -40.70
C LEU A 76 7.72 14.42 -39.54
N VAL A 77 7.96 15.34 -38.60
CA VAL A 77 7.03 15.70 -37.51
C VAL A 77 6.19 16.94 -37.85
N LEU A 78 6.49 17.67 -38.93
CA LEU A 78 5.95 19.02 -39.14
C LEU A 78 5.04 19.21 -40.36
N LEU A 79 4.43 18.16 -40.91
CA LEU A 79 3.53 18.29 -42.07
C LEU A 79 2.14 17.70 -41.86
N PHE A 80 1.58 17.87 -40.67
CA PHE A 80 0.15 18.08 -40.48
C PHE A 80 0.03 18.95 -39.22
N SER A 81 -0.66 20.08 -39.26
CA SER A 81 -1.09 20.77 -38.04
C SER A 81 -2.48 20.24 -37.69
N PRO A 82 -2.60 19.27 -36.75
CA PRO A 82 -3.90 18.88 -36.24
C PRO A 82 -4.34 19.96 -35.23
N ALA A 83 -5.64 20.08 -34.99
CA ALA A 83 -6.14 20.79 -33.82
C ALA A 83 -5.32 20.38 -32.58
N ALA A 84 -4.83 21.35 -31.80
CA ALA A 84 -3.97 21.11 -30.64
C ALA A 84 -4.45 19.88 -29.86
N ASP A 85 -3.74 18.77 -29.99
CA ASP A 85 -4.10 17.50 -29.40
C ASP A 85 -3.63 17.46 -27.93
N GLY A 86 -4.14 16.52 -27.12
CA GLY A 86 -3.80 16.44 -25.70
C GLY A 86 -2.32 16.21 -25.37
N GLY A 87 -1.45 16.10 -26.38
CA GLY A 87 -0.04 15.72 -26.24
C GLY A 87 0.79 16.71 -25.43
N GLN A 88 0.52 18.02 -25.53
CA GLN A 88 1.21 19.03 -24.72
C GLN A 88 0.84 18.94 -23.24
N ALA A 89 -0.45 18.75 -22.93
CA ALA A 89 -0.93 18.54 -21.58
C ALA A 89 -0.35 17.25 -20.97
N ALA A 90 -0.35 16.15 -21.74
CA ALA A 90 0.25 14.89 -21.33
C ALA A 90 1.76 14.98 -21.10
N THR A 91 2.49 15.69 -21.96
CA THR A 91 3.94 15.92 -21.79
C THR A 91 4.21 16.72 -20.52
N THR A 92 3.42 17.78 -20.28
CA THR A 92 3.50 18.58 -19.06
C THR A 92 3.19 17.75 -17.83
N PHE A 93 2.16 16.89 -17.90
CA PHE A 93 1.75 16.00 -16.83
C PHE A 93 2.87 15.03 -16.45
N TYR A 94 3.38 14.24 -17.40
CA TYR A 94 4.47 13.30 -17.10
C TYR A 94 5.75 13.99 -16.66
N GLN A 95 6.12 15.12 -17.26
CA GLN A 95 7.28 15.88 -16.80
C GLN A 95 7.13 16.32 -15.35
N ALA A 96 5.95 16.83 -14.98
CA ALA A 96 5.64 17.23 -13.61
C ALA A 96 5.65 16.04 -12.63
N LEU A 97 5.13 14.87 -13.04
CA LEU A 97 5.22 13.65 -12.23
C LEU A 97 6.67 13.23 -11.98
N LYS A 98 7.51 13.30 -13.02
CA LYS A 98 8.94 12.99 -12.92
C LYS A 98 9.69 13.95 -12.00
N ASP A 99 9.34 15.23 -12.05
CA ASP A 99 9.98 16.28 -11.26
C ASP A 99 9.41 16.37 -9.82
N GLY A 100 8.38 15.58 -9.49
CA GLY A 100 7.68 15.64 -8.20
C GLY A 100 6.88 16.94 -8.00
N ASP A 101 6.49 17.62 -9.08
CA ASP A 101 5.73 18.88 -9.08
C ASP A 101 4.23 18.60 -9.26
N ALA A 102 3.57 18.28 -8.15
CA ALA A 102 2.15 17.91 -8.13
C ALA A 102 1.26 19.08 -8.57
N LYS A 103 1.60 20.31 -8.19
CA LYS A 103 0.90 21.53 -8.60
C LYS A 103 0.94 21.72 -10.11
N LYS A 104 2.10 21.48 -10.75
CA LYS A 104 2.20 21.53 -12.21
C LYS A 104 1.42 20.41 -12.87
N ALA A 105 1.44 19.19 -12.32
CA ALA A 105 0.63 18.08 -12.82
C ALA A 105 -0.88 18.38 -12.71
N LEU A 106 -1.33 18.97 -11.59
CA LEU A 106 -2.71 19.42 -11.38
C LEU A 106 -3.12 20.55 -12.33
N SER A 107 -2.20 21.44 -12.72
CA SER A 107 -2.53 22.52 -13.67
C SER A 107 -3.00 22.03 -15.04
N VAL A 108 -2.63 20.80 -15.43
CA VAL A 108 -2.98 20.16 -16.71
C VAL A 108 -3.82 18.89 -16.53
N SER A 109 -4.42 18.70 -15.36
CA SER A 109 -5.26 17.55 -15.06
C SER A 109 -6.54 17.92 -14.33
N ASP A 110 -7.51 17.02 -14.38
CA ASP A 110 -8.77 17.10 -13.65
C ASP A 110 -9.01 15.74 -12.98
N PRO A 111 -8.72 15.60 -11.67
CA PRO A 111 -8.91 14.35 -10.95
C PRO A 111 -10.39 14.03 -10.70
N GLY A 112 -11.32 14.94 -11.02
CA GLY A 112 -12.76 14.73 -10.85
C GLY A 112 -13.19 14.58 -9.39
N VAL A 113 -12.42 15.15 -8.46
CA VAL A 113 -12.74 15.25 -7.04
C VAL A 113 -12.58 16.69 -6.55
N PRO A 114 -13.35 17.13 -5.54
CA PRO A 114 -13.11 18.39 -4.85
C PRO A 114 -11.67 18.50 -4.29
N GLU A 115 -11.16 19.72 -4.16
CA GLU A 115 -9.79 19.97 -3.67
C GLU A 115 -9.52 19.38 -2.27
N ASN A 116 -10.53 19.38 -1.39
CA ASN A 116 -10.44 18.77 -0.06
C ASN A 116 -10.35 17.24 -0.10
N GLU A 117 -10.72 16.59 -1.20
CA GLU A 117 -10.58 15.14 -1.43
C GLU A 117 -9.30 14.80 -2.20
N ALA A 118 -8.62 15.79 -2.79
CA ALA A 118 -7.39 15.67 -3.57
C ALA A 118 -6.11 15.71 -2.72
N VAL A 119 -6.19 15.34 -1.44
CA VAL A 119 -5.08 15.52 -0.48
C VAL A 119 -3.76 14.89 -0.94
N LEU A 120 -3.78 13.70 -1.53
CA LEU A 120 -2.55 13.03 -2.00
C LEU A 120 -1.97 13.63 -3.29
N LEU A 121 -2.73 14.49 -3.97
CA LEU A 121 -2.28 15.20 -5.17
C LEU A 121 -1.59 16.53 -4.83
N GLN A 122 -1.46 16.87 -3.55
CA GLN A 122 -0.77 18.06 -3.09
C GLN A 122 0.77 17.88 -3.08
N ASP A 123 1.50 18.97 -3.35
CA ASP A 123 2.97 18.96 -3.47
C ASP A 123 3.68 18.39 -2.23
N ASN A 124 3.24 18.78 -1.03
CA ASN A 124 3.85 18.34 0.23
C ASN A 124 3.80 16.82 0.41
N ILE A 125 2.78 16.16 -0.12
CA ILE A 125 2.61 14.71 -0.04
C ILE A 125 3.30 14.03 -1.21
N TYR A 126 3.03 14.47 -2.45
CA TYR A 126 3.56 13.80 -3.63
C TYR A 126 5.08 13.88 -3.73
N LYS A 127 5.68 15.03 -3.41
CA LYS A 127 7.14 15.19 -3.43
C LYS A 127 7.86 14.27 -2.45
N ALA A 128 7.20 13.89 -1.36
CA ALA A 128 7.72 12.94 -0.37
C ALA A 128 7.47 11.47 -0.74
N ALA A 129 6.66 11.20 -1.77
CA ALA A 129 6.44 9.84 -2.25
C ALA A 129 7.73 9.27 -2.85
N GLY A 130 7.95 7.97 -2.67
CA GLY A 130 9.00 7.23 -3.35
C GLY A 130 8.57 6.83 -4.76
N GLN A 131 9.47 6.21 -5.53
CA GLN A 131 9.16 5.56 -6.80
C GLN A 131 8.29 6.40 -7.75
N HIS A 132 8.59 7.70 -7.88
CA HIS A 132 8.03 8.53 -8.96
C HIS A 132 8.36 7.90 -10.31
N ILE A 133 7.71 8.38 -11.38
CA ILE A 133 8.17 8.03 -12.71
C ILE A 133 9.56 8.63 -12.93
N ASP A 134 10.43 7.91 -13.62
CA ASP A 134 11.82 8.31 -13.88
C ASP A 134 12.06 8.67 -15.36
N GLY A 135 11.10 8.35 -16.24
CA GLY A 135 11.14 8.75 -17.64
C GLY A 135 9.82 8.56 -18.36
N PHE A 136 9.67 9.23 -19.50
CA PHE A 136 8.54 9.00 -20.39
C PHE A 136 8.89 9.37 -21.84
N ARG A 137 8.10 8.86 -22.79
CA ARG A 137 8.14 9.20 -24.21
C ARG A 137 6.74 9.11 -24.79
N ILE A 138 6.22 10.22 -25.30
CA ILE A 138 4.94 10.23 -26.03
C ILE A 138 5.11 9.44 -27.33
N LEU A 139 4.19 8.50 -27.57
CA LEU A 139 4.16 7.64 -28.76
C LEU A 139 3.16 8.17 -29.79
N GLU A 140 1.98 8.55 -29.30
CA GLU A 140 0.85 8.96 -30.11
C GLU A 140 -0.05 9.92 -29.31
N SER A 141 -0.60 10.93 -29.98
CA SER A 141 -1.60 11.84 -29.42
C SER A 141 -2.73 11.99 -30.45
N LYS A 142 -3.94 11.59 -30.08
CA LYS A 142 -5.07 11.56 -31.00
C LYS A 142 -6.40 11.79 -30.27
N GLY A 143 -6.95 12.98 -30.44
CA GLY A 143 -8.23 13.35 -29.81
C GLY A 143 -8.15 13.21 -28.29
N GLU A 144 -9.01 12.37 -27.71
CA GLU A 144 -9.12 12.13 -26.27
C GLU A 144 -8.10 11.13 -25.70
N TYR A 145 -7.16 10.63 -26.52
CA TYR A 145 -6.21 9.60 -26.10
C TYR A 145 -4.78 10.05 -26.34
N VAL A 146 -3.92 9.87 -25.34
CA VAL A 146 -2.47 10.01 -25.47
C VAL A 146 -1.79 8.73 -25.00
N ARG A 147 -1.00 8.12 -25.88
CA ARG A 147 -0.22 6.92 -25.59
C ARG A 147 1.22 7.31 -25.30
N ALA A 148 1.77 6.80 -24.21
CA ALA A 148 3.15 7.05 -23.81
C ALA A 148 3.83 5.76 -23.34
N GLU A 149 5.13 5.65 -23.59
CA GLU A 149 5.99 4.73 -22.85
C GLU A 149 6.47 5.46 -21.60
N VAL A 150 6.17 4.94 -20.42
CA VAL A 150 6.53 5.53 -19.12
C VAL A 150 7.43 4.57 -18.36
N THR A 151 8.46 5.10 -17.70
CA THR A 151 9.36 4.34 -16.85
C THR A 151 9.13 4.71 -15.40
N GLN A 152 8.88 3.72 -14.55
CA GLN A 152 8.74 3.90 -13.10
C GLN A 152 9.54 2.82 -12.39
N ASN A 153 10.41 3.23 -11.48
CA ASN A 153 11.36 2.37 -10.80
C ASN A 153 12.14 1.47 -11.78
N GLY A 154 12.57 2.06 -12.91
CA GLY A 154 13.30 1.37 -13.98
C GLY A 154 12.49 0.43 -14.85
N ARG A 155 11.18 0.25 -14.61
CA ARG A 155 10.29 -0.57 -15.43
C ARG A 155 9.56 0.27 -16.47
N LYS A 156 9.69 -0.09 -17.73
CA LYS A 156 8.96 0.53 -18.84
C LYS A 156 7.59 -0.11 -19.03
N GLN A 157 6.57 0.71 -19.17
CA GLN A 157 5.20 0.29 -19.44
C GLN A 157 4.56 1.27 -20.42
N GLU A 158 3.73 0.76 -21.33
CA GLU A 158 2.84 1.63 -22.13
C GLU A 158 1.66 2.06 -21.28
N ASP A 159 1.43 3.37 -21.21
CA ASP A 159 0.30 4.02 -20.55
C ASP A 159 -0.56 4.76 -21.58
N ILE A 160 -1.87 4.80 -21.33
CA ILE A 160 -2.86 5.47 -22.17
C ILE A 160 -3.62 6.46 -21.29
N LEU A 161 -3.33 7.75 -21.48
CA LEU A 161 -4.08 8.80 -20.81
C LEU A 161 -5.38 9.08 -21.55
N MET A 162 -6.46 9.07 -20.78
CA MET A 162 -7.77 9.56 -21.18
C MET A 162 -7.83 11.08 -20.96
N MET A 163 -7.84 11.86 -22.02
CA MET A 163 -7.90 13.31 -21.98
C MET A 163 -9.36 13.77 -21.92
N THR A 164 -9.61 14.86 -21.19
CA THR A 164 -10.88 15.59 -21.19
C THR A 164 -10.66 16.98 -21.77
N LYS A 165 -11.64 17.50 -22.49
CA LYS A 165 -11.61 18.87 -23.00
C LYS A 165 -12.49 19.74 -22.12
N SER A 166 -11.94 20.82 -21.58
CA SER A 166 -12.68 21.80 -20.81
C SER A 166 -13.69 22.54 -21.70
N PRO A 167 -14.72 23.20 -21.12
CA PRO A 167 -15.63 24.06 -21.88
C PRO A 167 -14.91 25.15 -22.68
N ASP A 168 -13.78 25.64 -22.16
CA ASP A 168 -12.94 26.66 -22.80
C ASP A 168 -12.03 26.11 -23.90
N GLY A 169 -12.09 24.79 -24.14
CA GLY A 169 -11.37 24.10 -25.20
C GLY A 169 -9.99 23.58 -24.83
N GLU A 170 -9.57 23.70 -23.56
CA GLU A 170 -8.28 23.21 -23.07
C GLU A 170 -8.32 21.70 -22.81
N TRP A 171 -7.27 20.98 -23.21
CA TRP A 171 -7.10 19.58 -22.89
C TRP A 171 -6.50 19.38 -21.50
N LYS A 172 -7.07 18.47 -20.72
CA LYS A 172 -6.59 18.05 -19.41
C LYS A 172 -6.53 16.52 -19.32
N VAL A 173 -5.63 16.01 -18.49
CA VAL A 173 -5.65 14.59 -18.11
C VAL A 173 -6.88 14.34 -17.26
N GLY A 174 -7.79 13.49 -17.73
CA GLY A 174 -9.08 13.28 -17.10
C GLY A 174 -9.06 12.38 -15.86
N PRO A 175 -10.20 12.28 -15.15
CA PRO A 175 -10.30 11.62 -13.85
C PRO A 175 -10.06 10.11 -13.90
N LYS A 176 -10.30 9.47 -15.05
CA LYS A 176 -10.11 8.01 -15.24
C LYS A 176 -8.65 7.56 -15.12
N ASN A 177 -7.70 8.49 -15.20
CA ASN A 177 -6.28 8.20 -15.12
C ASN A 177 -5.77 8.04 -13.69
N PHE A 178 -6.51 8.57 -12.71
CA PHE A 178 -6.11 8.57 -11.30
C PHE A 178 -6.52 7.26 -10.63
N GLN A 179 -5.52 6.53 -10.14
CA GLN A 179 -5.76 5.41 -9.23
C GLN A 179 -6.05 5.95 -7.83
N LYS A 180 -6.77 5.17 -7.04
CA LYS A 180 -7.15 5.55 -5.67
C LYS A 180 -6.49 4.62 -4.68
N ILE A 181 -5.83 5.19 -3.68
CA ILE A 181 -5.42 4.48 -2.48
C ILE A 181 -6.66 4.33 -1.61
N ARG A 182 -7.02 3.08 -1.33
CA ARG A 182 -8.09 2.67 -0.43
C ARG A 182 -7.45 2.34 0.92
N LEU A 183 -7.65 3.22 1.89
CA LEU A 183 -7.02 3.15 3.20
C LEU A 183 -8.08 2.97 4.29
N SER A 184 -7.87 1.98 5.15
CA SER A 184 -8.64 1.76 6.37
C SER A 184 -7.74 1.34 7.53
N SER A 185 -8.34 1.16 8.69
CA SER A 185 -7.71 0.58 9.87
C SER A 185 -8.62 -0.49 10.47
N ASN A 186 -8.04 -1.48 11.15
CA ASN A 186 -8.79 -2.53 11.83
C ASN A 186 -9.59 -2.05 13.06
N ARG A 187 -9.43 -0.77 13.43
CA ARG A 187 -10.07 -0.08 14.55
C ARG A 187 -10.29 1.40 14.19
N PRO A 188 -11.25 2.11 14.81
CA PRO A 188 -11.41 3.54 14.61
C PRO A 188 -10.13 4.31 14.97
N VAL A 189 -9.76 5.26 14.11
CA VAL A 189 -8.66 6.21 14.35
C VAL A 189 -9.17 7.61 14.05
N LYS A 190 -8.59 8.63 14.69
CA LYS A 190 -8.97 10.03 14.44
C LYS A 190 -8.42 10.52 13.11
N SER A 191 -7.20 10.13 12.77
CA SER A 191 -6.51 10.59 11.56
C SER A 191 -5.53 9.53 11.07
N PHE A 192 -5.41 9.44 9.75
CA PHE A 192 -4.35 8.73 9.07
C PHE A 192 -3.21 9.69 8.78
N THR A 193 -2.03 9.16 8.47
CA THR A 193 -0.93 9.93 7.90
C THR A 193 -0.52 9.35 6.57
N VAL A 194 -0.28 10.20 5.58
CA VAL A 194 0.36 9.81 4.32
C VAL A 194 1.61 10.65 4.11
N ASN A 195 2.77 9.99 4.02
CA ASN A 195 4.09 10.63 4.01
C ASN A 195 4.29 11.62 5.18
N GLY A 196 3.69 11.32 6.35
CA GLY A 196 3.76 12.16 7.55
C GLY A 196 2.78 13.34 7.59
N VAL A 197 1.93 13.51 6.58
CA VAL A 197 0.88 14.54 6.55
C VAL A 197 -0.44 13.94 7.03
N ASP A 198 -1.11 14.63 7.95
CA ASP A 198 -2.39 14.21 8.51
C ASP A 198 -3.51 14.27 7.48
N VAL A 199 -4.32 13.21 7.44
CA VAL A 199 -5.55 13.09 6.68
C VAL A 199 -6.65 12.67 7.64
N ALA A 200 -7.69 13.49 7.77
CA ALA A 200 -8.81 13.20 8.64
C ALA A 200 -9.44 11.86 8.27
N ALA A 201 -9.69 11.01 9.27
CA ALA A 201 -10.52 9.83 9.05
C ALA A 201 -11.97 10.27 8.77
N PRO A 202 -12.75 9.51 7.98
CA PRO A 202 -14.14 9.84 7.74
C PRO A 202 -14.90 9.98 9.06
N ASP A 203 -15.75 10.99 9.18
CA ASP A 203 -16.60 11.18 10.35
C ASP A 203 -17.40 9.90 10.62
N SER A 204 -17.31 9.42 11.86
CA SER A 204 -17.95 8.19 12.35
C SER A 204 -19.46 8.33 12.49
N GLY A 205 -20.17 8.72 11.43
CA GLY A 205 -21.63 8.67 11.36
C GLY A 205 -22.18 7.23 11.38
N SER A 206 -21.30 6.25 11.20
CA SER A 206 -21.48 4.86 11.60
C SER A 206 -20.10 4.25 11.62
N ALA A 207 -19.65 3.81 12.79
CA ALA A 207 -18.39 3.09 12.98
C ALA A 207 -18.44 1.71 12.29
N SER A 208 -18.54 1.71 10.97
CA SER A 208 -18.30 0.53 10.17
C SER A 208 -16.79 0.30 10.15
N PRO A 209 -16.32 -0.91 10.50
CA PRO A 209 -14.95 -1.37 10.23
C PRO A 209 -14.48 -1.16 8.78
N ASP A 210 -15.42 -0.84 7.88
CA ASP A 210 -15.21 -0.65 6.44
C ASP A 210 -15.24 0.84 5.99
N SER A 211 -15.19 1.79 6.92
CA SER A 211 -15.06 3.22 6.56
C SER A 211 -13.67 3.48 5.96
N GLN A 212 -13.63 3.49 4.63
CA GLN A 212 -12.41 3.58 3.84
C GLN A 212 -12.26 4.98 3.26
N LEU A 213 -11.05 5.53 3.36
CA LEU A 213 -10.66 6.68 2.56
C LEU A 213 -10.34 6.21 1.14
N LEU A 214 -10.88 6.92 0.15
CA LEU A 214 -10.59 6.70 -1.26
C LEU A 214 -9.88 7.94 -1.81
N LEU A 215 -8.56 7.85 -1.86
CA LEU A 215 -7.72 9.01 -2.12
C LEU A 215 -7.10 8.90 -3.52
N PRO A 216 -7.47 9.73 -4.49
CA PRO A 216 -6.80 9.75 -5.78
C PRO A 216 -5.34 10.16 -5.59
N ALA A 217 -4.44 9.46 -6.26
CA ALA A 217 -3.00 9.62 -6.09
C ALA A 217 -2.28 9.58 -7.44
N PHE A 218 -1.19 10.32 -7.51
CA PHE A 218 -0.24 10.21 -8.62
C PHE A 218 0.61 8.93 -8.50
N PRO A 219 1.23 8.46 -9.59
CA PRO A 219 2.17 7.34 -9.54
C PRO A 219 3.32 7.59 -8.56
N GLY A 220 3.48 6.69 -7.59
CA GLY A 220 4.44 6.78 -6.50
C GLY A 220 4.19 5.76 -5.40
N GLU A 221 5.14 5.64 -4.48
CA GLU A 221 5.07 4.84 -3.25
C GLU A 221 4.82 5.77 -2.05
N TYR A 222 3.75 5.52 -1.32
CA TYR A 222 3.28 6.36 -0.23
C TYR A 222 3.41 5.63 1.10
N LYS A 223 4.08 6.25 2.08
CA LYS A 223 4.15 5.73 3.45
C LYS A 223 2.86 6.03 4.18
N LEU A 224 2.29 5.03 4.84
CA LEU A 224 1.00 5.08 5.50
C LEU A 224 1.18 4.95 7.01
N GLY A 225 0.36 5.65 7.78
CA GLY A 225 0.39 5.65 9.23
C GLY A 225 -0.87 6.20 9.87
N ILE A 226 -0.80 6.46 11.17
CA ILE A 226 -1.87 7.08 11.97
C ILE A 226 -1.30 8.22 12.82
N SER A 227 -2.14 9.16 13.20
CA SER A 227 -1.79 10.26 14.10
C SER A 227 -2.93 10.62 15.05
N GLY A 228 -2.68 11.53 15.99
CA GLY A 228 -3.67 12.01 16.95
C GLY A 228 -3.86 11.11 18.19
N ASP A 229 -3.13 10.00 18.29
CA ASP A 229 -3.06 9.15 19.48
C ASP A 229 -1.61 8.72 19.76
N LYS A 230 -1.02 9.25 20.84
CA LYS A 230 0.35 8.92 21.27
C LYS A 230 0.49 7.51 21.86
N TYR A 231 -0.62 6.86 22.22
CA TYR A 231 -0.62 5.52 22.80
C TYR A 231 -0.80 4.43 21.75
N ALA A 232 -1.16 4.79 20.52
CA ALA A 232 -1.33 3.89 19.40
C ALA A 232 -0.19 4.06 18.39
N THR A 233 0.12 2.98 17.68
CA THR A 233 1.01 2.98 16.51
C THR A 233 0.52 1.97 15.49
N VAL A 234 1.16 1.90 14.33
CA VAL A 234 0.94 0.87 13.31
C VAL A 234 2.28 0.36 12.81
N GLU A 235 2.28 -0.84 12.23
CA GLU A 235 3.43 -1.30 11.44
C GLU A 235 3.64 -0.40 10.23
N GLU A 236 4.90 -0.19 9.82
CA GLU A 236 5.19 0.59 8.60
C GLU A 236 4.54 -0.11 7.40
N LYS A 237 3.65 0.62 6.73
CA LYS A 237 2.94 0.18 5.54
C LYS A 237 3.15 1.17 4.42
N LYS A 238 3.11 0.67 3.18
CA LYS A 238 3.27 1.49 1.99
C LYS A 238 2.27 1.07 0.93
N ALA A 239 1.70 2.03 0.23
CA ALA A 239 0.91 1.79 -0.97
C ALA A 239 1.71 2.20 -2.21
N LEU A 240 1.70 1.35 -3.23
CA LEU A 240 2.30 1.62 -4.53
C LEU A 240 1.23 1.93 -5.57
N VAL A 241 1.25 3.15 -6.09
CA VAL A 241 0.52 3.52 -7.30
C VAL A 241 1.48 3.40 -8.48
N SER A 242 1.31 2.34 -9.27
CA SER A 242 2.16 2.05 -10.42
C SER A 242 1.47 2.42 -11.73
N ILE A 243 2.23 2.91 -12.71
CA ILE A 243 1.73 3.08 -14.09
C ILE A 243 1.18 1.76 -14.63
N ASP A 244 1.88 0.64 -14.40
CA ASP A 244 1.28 -0.68 -14.60
C ASP A 244 0.30 -0.96 -13.47
N ARG A 245 -0.99 -0.75 -13.74
CA ARG A 245 -2.09 -0.96 -12.78
C ARG A 245 -2.14 -2.39 -12.23
N ARG A 246 -1.59 -3.38 -12.94
CA ARG A 246 -1.62 -4.80 -12.51
C ARG A 246 -0.70 -5.08 -11.32
N ILE A 247 0.31 -4.24 -11.11
CA ILE A 247 1.26 -4.37 -10.00
C ILE A 247 1.07 -3.28 -8.94
N SER A 248 0.04 -2.44 -9.10
CA SER A 248 -0.29 -1.44 -8.09
C SER A 248 -0.81 -2.13 -6.83
N ASP A 249 -0.35 -1.66 -5.68
CA ASP A 249 -0.81 -2.10 -4.37
C ASP A 249 -1.41 -0.90 -3.65
N THR A 250 -2.71 -0.68 -3.87
CA THR A 250 -3.41 0.53 -3.45
C THR A 250 -4.48 0.23 -2.42
N PHE A 251 -4.44 -0.93 -1.77
CA PHE A 251 -5.37 -1.31 -0.72
C PHE A 251 -4.63 -1.67 0.55
N GLU A 252 -4.82 -0.88 1.60
CA GLU A 252 -4.15 -1.11 2.87
C GLU A 252 -5.11 -1.01 4.04
N THR A 253 -5.03 -1.99 4.93
CA THR A 253 -5.70 -1.97 6.23
C THR A 253 -4.63 -1.92 7.32
N LEU A 254 -4.53 -0.77 7.99
CA LEU A 254 -3.57 -0.57 9.06
C LEU A 254 -4.00 -1.29 10.33
N LYS A 255 -3.09 -2.08 10.91
CA LYS A 255 -3.29 -2.74 12.20
C LYS A 255 -2.82 -1.83 13.32
N VAL A 256 -3.76 -1.32 14.11
CA VAL A 256 -3.46 -0.51 15.30
C VAL A 256 -2.87 -1.37 16.41
N LEU A 257 -1.71 -0.96 16.92
CA LEU A 257 -0.90 -1.61 17.93
C LEU A 257 -0.63 -0.67 19.11
N PRO A 258 -0.32 -1.18 20.31
CA PRO A 258 0.11 -0.34 21.41
C PRO A 258 1.47 0.29 21.08
N SER A 259 1.60 1.59 21.36
CA SER A 259 2.90 2.25 21.33
C SER A 259 3.82 1.75 22.46
N GLN A 260 5.13 1.95 22.30
CA GLN A 260 6.10 1.69 23.35
C GLN A 260 5.82 2.53 24.61
N LEU A 261 5.37 3.79 24.43
CA LEU A 261 4.96 4.67 25.51
C LEU A 261 3.87 4.03 26.38
N LEU A 262 2.82 3.49 25.74
CA LEU A 262 1.72 2.85 26.47
C LEU A 262 2.20 1.60 27.23
N LEU A 263 3.06 0.79 26.61
CA LEU A 263 3.64 -0.39 27.26
C LEU A 263 4.43 -0.01 28.51
N ASP A 264 5.26 1.02 28.44
CA ASP A 264 6.10 1.43 29.55
C ASP A 264 5.30 2.13 30.66
N GLU A 265 4.32 2.98 30.32
CA GLU A 265 3.41 3.54 31.31
C GLU A 265 2.57 2.44 32.00
N THR A 266 2.13 1.42 31.25
CA THR A 266 1.41 0.27 31.82
C THR A 266 2.27 -0.49 32.81
N LYS A 267 3.55 -0.77 32.48
CA LYS A 267 4.50 -1.40 33.41
C LYS A 267 4.64 -0.59 34.70
N ALA A 268 4.79 0.74 34.59
CA ALA A 268 4.94 1.62 35.75
C ALA A 268 3.67 1.63 36.63
N LEU A 269 2.48 1.64 36.02
CA LEU A 269 1.20 1.57 36.75
C LEU A 269 1.05 0.24 37.51
N LEU A 270 1.38 -0.87 36.86
CA LEU A 270 1.36 -2.21 37.46
C LEU A 270 2.36 -2.32 38.61
N GLN A 271 3.59 -1.83 38.40
CA GLN A 271 4.62 -1.79 39.43
C GLN A 271 4.16 -0.96 40.63
N LYS A 272 3.62 0.25 40.41
CA LYS A 272 3.10 1.09 41.50
C LYS A 272 1.97 0.43 42.27
N LYS A 273 1.01 -0.21 41.59
CA LYS A 273 -0.10 -0.93 42.23
C LYS A 273 0.43 -2.07 43.10
N ARG A 274 1.41 -2.81 42.59
CA ARG A 274 2.05 -3.89 43.34
C ARG A 274 2.87 -3.39 44.53
N ASP A 275 3.69 -2.36 44.36
CA ASP A 275 4.47 -1.78 45.45
C ASP A 275 3.55 -1.28 46.57
N THR A 276 2.41 -0.68 46.21
CA THR A 276 1.36 -0.30 47.15
C THR A 276 0.78 -1.52 47.86
N CYS A 277 0.49 -2.60 47.13
CA CYS A 277 0.03 -3.86 47.74
C CYS A 277 1.06 -4.44 48.71
N ILE A 278 2.33 -4.57 48.31
CA ILE A 278 3.40 -5.13 49.14
C ILE A 278 3.60 -4.27 50.41
N ALA A 279 3.57 -2.94 50.27
CA ALA A 279 3.67 -2.02 51.38
C ALA A 279 2.45 -2.03 52.32
N SER A 280 1.27 -2.41 51.82
CA SER A 280 0.03 -2.40 52.60
C SER A 280 -0.04 -3.45 53.73
N ALA A 281 1.03 -4.23 53.95
CA ALA A 281 1.22 -5.16 55.07
C ALA A 281 -0.05 -5.96 55.39
N SER A 282 -0.49 -6.81 54.46
CA SER A 282 -1.65 -7.67 54.71
C SER A 282 -1.38 -8.54 55.94
N ALA A 283 -2.23 -8.42 56.97
CA ALA A 283 -2.05 -9.17 58.21
C ALA A 283 -2.25 -10.68 58.01
N THR A 284 -2.97 -11.09 56.95
CA THR A 284 -3.24 -12.49 56.59
C THR A 284 -3.21 -12.69 55.08
N ALA A 285 -3.06 -13.95 54.65
CA ALA A 285 -3.11 -14.36 53.25
C ALA A 285 -4.43 -13.98 52.56
N ARG A 286 -5.57 -14.08 53.26
CA ARG A 286 -6.88 -13.62 52.78
C ARG A 286 -6.92 -12.13 52.48
N GLN A 287 -6.26 -11.30 53.29
CA GLN A 287 -6.21 -9.85 53.03
C GLN A 287 -5.37 -9.53 51.79
N SER A 288 -4.21 -10.20 51.62
CA SER A 288 -3.38 -10.08 50.40
C SER A 288 -4.14 -10.48 49.14
N PHE A 289 -4.97 -11.53 49.23
CA PHE A 289 -5.83 -11.96 48.13
C PHE A 289 -6.90 -10.91 47.79
N SER A 290 -7.57 -10.36 48.80
CA SER A 290 -8.66 -9.41 48.60
C SER A 290 -8.22 -8.03 48.09
N SER A 291 -6.96 -7.63 48.32
CA SER A 291 -6.43 -6.33 47.87
C SER A 291 -6.11 -6.26 46.38
N GLY A 292 -6.46 -7.29 45.59
CA GLY A 292 -6.38 -7.22 44.13
C GLY A 292 -4.95 -7.08 43.60
N CYS A 293 -3.99 -7.67 44.31
CA CYS A 293 -2.61 -7.80 43.86
C CYS A 293 -2.60 -8.84 42.73
N SER A 294 -3.03 -8.40 41.54
CA SER A 294 -3.34 -9.22 40.38
C SER A 294 -2.23 -10.26 40.15
N GLY A 295 -2.56 -11.53 40.39
CA GLY A 295 -1.66 -12.66 40.16
C GLY A 295 -1.23 -13.45 41.41
N PHE A 296 -1.51 -12.96 42.62
CA PHE A 296 -1.03 -13.59 43.86
C PHE A 296 -2.16 -14.27 44.65
N ASN A 297 -2.51 -15.51 44.28
CA ASN A 297 -3.55 -16.27 44.97
C ASN A 297 -2.95 -17.21 46.02
N LEU A 298 -3.08 -16.89 47.31
CA LEU A 298 -2.74 -17.81 48.41
C LEU A 298 -3.98 -18.57 48.85
N TYR A 299 -3.87 -19.89 48.96
CA TYR A 299 -4.93 -20.72 49.52
C TYR A 299 -4.79 -20.85 51.04
N GLU A 300 -5.65 -20.17 51.79
CA GLU A 300 -5.59 -20.17 53.26
C GLU A 300 -6.48 -21.27 53.86
N SER A 301 -5.88 -22.40 54.24
CA SER A 301 -6.57 -23.49 54.97
C SER A 301 -6.45 -23.41 56.50
N ARG A 302 -5.53 -22.57 56.98
CA ARG A 302 -5.21 -22.33 58.40
C ARG A 302 -4.88 -20.84 58.57
N PRO A 303 -5.10 -20.23 59.74
CA PRO A 303 -4.75 -18.83 59.96
C PRO A 303 -3.28 -18.55 59.64
N THR A 304 -3.04 -17.47 58.91
CA THR A 304 -1.70 -17.00 58.51
C THR A 304 -1.40 -15.62 59.07
N GLN A 305 -0.11 -15.31 59.29
CA GLN A 305 0.34 -13.96 59.64
C GLN A 305 1.70 -13.63 59.01
N ASN A 306 2.12 -12.36 59.12
CA ASN A 306 3.44 -11.89 58.68
C ASN A 306 3.74 -12.16 57.20
N VAL A 307 2.74 -11.99 56.33
CA VAL A 307 2.86 -12.25 54.88
C VAL A 307 3.81 -11.22 54.24
N LYS A 308 4.83 -11.72 53.55
CA LYS A 308 5.82 -10.92 52.82
C LYS A 308 5.98 -11.48 51.41
N TRP A 309 6.00 -10.58 50.44
CA TRP A 309 6.14 -10.90 49.03
C TRP A 309 7.48 -10.39 48.49
N THR A 310 8.13 -11.23 47.70
CA THR A 310 9.29 -10.87 46.87
C THR A 310 8.97 -11.24 45.43
N ILE A 311 9.17 -10.30 44.51
CA ILE A 311 9.07 -10.58 43.07
C ILE A 311 10.45 -10.97 42.57
N ASP A 312 10.57 -12.21 42.14
CA ASP A 312 11.82 -12.77 41.62
C ASP A 312 11.93 -12.53 40.09
N GLU A 313 10.80 -12.61 39.39
CA GLU A 313 10.69 -12.39 37.95
C GLU A 313 9.35 -11.73 37.60
N GLU A 314 9.39 -10.70 36.76
CA GLU A 314 8.20 -10.00 36.31
C GLU A 314 7.41 -10.80 35.27
N PRO A 315 6.09 -10.97 35.42
CA PRO A 315 5.26 -11.50 34.34
C PRO A 315 5.26 -10.56 33.13
N THR A 316 5.26 -11.12 31.93
CA THR A 316 5.14 -10.35 30.68
C THR A 316 3.69 -10.27 30.22
N PHE A 317 3.38 -9.24 29.45
CA PHE A 317 2.04 -8.99 28.94
C PHE A 317 2.08 -8.37 27.55
N THR A 318 0.97 -8.50 26.85
CA THR A 318 0.66 -7.73 25.64
C THR A 318 -0.54 -6.83 25.89
N LEU A 319 -0.73 -5.83 25.04
CA LEU A 319 -1.90 -4.96 25.08
C LEU A 319 -2.73 -5.16 23.82
N SER A 320 -4.04 -5.33 23.99
CA SER A 320 -5.00 -5.39 22.89
C SER A 320 -6.04 -4.29 23.02
N LEU A 321 -6.24 -3.52 21.95
CA LEU A 321 -7.26 -2.48 21.92
C LEU A 321 -8.62 -3.06 21.52
N SER A 322 -9.66 -2.73 22.27
CA SER A 322 -11.05 -2.99 21.89
C SER A 322 -11.92 -1.81 22.27
N ARG A 323 -12.63 -1.25 21.27
CA ARG A 323 -13.25 0.08 21.33
C ARG A 323 -12.18 1.10 21.73
N ASP A 324 -12.26 1.64 22.94
CA ASP A 324 -11.35 2.65 23.48
C ASP A 324 -10.60 2.16 24.74
N ILE A 325 -10.62 0.84 24.99
CA ILE A 325 -10.01 0.23 26.17
C ILE A 325 -8.88 -0.69 25.74
N TRP A 326 -7.72 -0.50 26.36
CA TRP A 326 -6.56 -1.38 26.22
C TRP A 326 -6.64 -2.49 27.27
N TYR A 327 -6.72 -3.73 26.83
CA TYR A 327 -6.75 -4.88 27.71
C TYR A 327 -5.35 -5.43 27.89
N ILE A 328 -4.94 -5.62 29.15
CA ILE A 328 -3.70 -6.29 29.50
C ILE A 328 -3.93 -7.80 29.39
N GLN A 329 -3.26 -8.42 28.43
CA GLN A 329 -3.31 -9.85 28.18
C GLN A 329 -2.07 -10.52 28.75
N PRO A 330 -2.22 -11.53 29.61
CA PRO A 330 -1.08 -12.30 30.11
C PRO A 330 -0.33 -12.96 28.94
N GLU A 331 0.98 -12.82 28.91
CA GLU A 331 1.85 -13.47 27.92
C GLU A 331 2.77 -14.49 28.59
N GLY A 332 3.49 -14.05 29.63
CA GLY A 332 4.42 -14.86 30.42
C GLY A 332 4.02 -14.86 31.89
N LYS A 333 4.26 -15.98 32.56
CA LYS A 333 4.16 -16.02 34.03
C LYS A 333 5.40 -15.36 34.62
N GLY A 334 5.22 -14.65 35.72
CA GLY A 334 6.35 -14.22 36.55
C GLY A 334 6.69 -15.28 37.58
N LYS A 335 7.56 -14.89 38.51
CA LYS A 335 7.92 -15.69 39.67
C LYS A 335 7.95 -14.78 40.89
N ALA A 336 7.29 -15.21 41.95
CA ALA A 336 7.34 -14.54 43.23
C ALA A 336 7.49 -15.54 44.36
N THR A 337 8.24 -15.17 45.38
CA THR A 337 8.33 -15.91 46.61
C THR A 337 7.48 -15.22 47.65
N VAL A 338 6.58 -15.97 48.28
CA VAL A 338 5.86 -15.52 49.47
C VAL A 338 6.46 -16.20 50.69
N SER A 339 6.56 -15.46 51.79
CA SER A 339 6.88 -16.01 53.11
C SER A 339 5.83 -15.55 54.11
N TYR A 340 5.39 -16.45 54.98
CA TYR A 340 4.38 -16.20 56.00
C TYR A 340 4.49 -17.21 57.13
N GLU A 341 3.77 -17.00 58.22
CA GLU A 341 3.68 -17.95 59.33
C GLU A 341 2.29 -18.61 59.34
N VAL A 342 2.23 -19.92 59.58
CA VAL A 342 0.97 -20.70 59.65
C VAL A 342 0.72 -21.14 61.08
N ASN A 343 -0.52 -20.95 61.59
CA ASN A 343 -0.92 -21.51 62.87
C ASN A 343 -1.22 -23.01 62.75
N ARG A 344 -0.33 -23.86 63.29
CA ARG A 344 -0.54 -25.32 63.42
C ARG A 344 -1.06 -25.76 64.79
N GLY A 345 -1.23 -24.81 65.72
CA GLY A 345 -1.81 -25.04 67.04
C GLY A 345 -3.34 -24.95 67.02
N THR A 346 -3.93 -24.83 68.20
CA THR A 346 -5.34 -24.47 68.36
C THR A 346 -5.48 -22.95 68.46
N GLU A 347 -6.71 -22.43 68.41
CA GLU A 347 -6.92 -20.99 68.63
C GLU A 347 -6.50 -20.54 70.03
N ALA A 348 -6.71 -21.38 71.05
CA ALA A 348 -6.33 -21.10 72.43
C ALA A 348 -4.82 -21.27 72.71
N ALA A 349 -4.11 -22.00 71.86
CA ALA A 349 -2.67 -22.24 71.97
C ALA A 349 -2.04 -22.19 70.57
N PRO A 350 -1.88 -20.98 69.98
CA PRO A 350 -1.36 -20.84 68.63
C PRO A 350 0.10 -21.29 68.54
N LYS A 351 0.43 -22.00 67.47
CA LYS A 351 1.79 -22.43 67.14
C LYS A 351 2.12 -21.97 65.72
N TRP A 352 2.79 -20.82 65.64
CA TRP A 352 3.20 -20.21 64.38
C TRP A 352 4.47 -20.85 63.85
N GLU A 353 4.42 -21.39 62.64
CA GLU A 353 5.57 -21.98 61.96
C GLU A 353 5.83 -21.25 60.64
N PRO A 354 7.10 -20.95 60.30
CA PRO A 354 7.42 -20.28 59.05
C PRO A 354 7.13 -21.18 57.85
N HIS A 355 6.60 -20.58 56.81
CA HIS A 355 6.31 -21.19 55.54
C HIS A 355 6.73 -20.27 54.40
N SER A 356 7.15 -20.86 53.29
CA SER A 356 7.44 -20.13 52.08
C SER A 356 7.11 -20.98 50.87
N GLU A 357 6.54 -20.35 49.85
CA GLU A 357 6.17 -20.99 48.61
C GLU A 357 6.43 -20.07 47.42
N VAL A 358 6.64 -20.68 46.25
CA VAL A 358 6.84 -19.97 44.99
C VAL A 358 5.50 -19.89 44.26
N MET A 359 5.17 -18.68 43.83
CA MET A 359 3.96 -18.33 43.11
C MET A 359 4.31 -17.94 41.68
N GLU A 360 3.41 -18.25 40.75
CA GLU A 360 3.54 -17.90 39.33
C GLU A 360 2.51 -16.83 38.95
N PRO A 361 2.76 -15.54 39.25
CA PRO A 361 1.83 -14.48 38.95
C PRO A 361 1.59 -14.31 37.45
N ARG A 362 0.39 -13.83 37.13
CA ARG A 362 -0.01 -13.35 35.81
C ARG A 362 -0.65 -11.99 35.94
N ILE A 363 -0.46 -11.15 34.94
CA ILE A 363 -1.06 -9.81 34.91
C ILE A 363 -2.21 -9.80 33.91
N SER A 364 -3.35 -9.32 34.37
CA SER A 364 -4.50 -8.95 33.56
C SER A 364 -5.10 -7.65 34.10
N GLY A 365 -5.85 -6.95 33.25
CA GLY A 365 -6.51 -5.71 33.63
C GLY A 365 -6.89 -4.87 32.42
N GLU A 366 -7.32 -3.64 32.71
CA GLU A 366 -7.73 -2.67 31.70
C GLU A 366 -6.97 -1.36 31.91
N ILE A 367 -6.43 -0.81 30.83
CA ILE A 367 -5.90 0.54 30.75
C ILE A 367 -6.91 1.43 30.03
N HIS A 368 -7.31 2.50 30.72
CA HIS A 368 -8.21 3.53 30.22
C HIS A 368 -7.40 4.80 29.93
N ILE A 369 -7.69 5.46 28.82
CA ILE A 369 -7.09 6.76 28.51
C ILE A 369 -8.04 7.86 29.01
N VAL A 370 -7.72 8.45 30.15
CA VAL A 370 -8.51 9.53 30.78
C VAL A 370 -7.68 10.80 30.73
N ASP A 371 -8.24 11.87 30.16
CA ASP A 371 -7.56 13.17 29.98
C ASP A 371 -6.16 13.05 29.33
N GLY A 372 -6.03 12.14 28.35
CA GLY A 372 -4.77 11.90 27.63
C GLY A 372 -3.70 11.14 28.44
N LYS A 373 -4.07 10.54 29.57
CA LYS A 373 -3.18 9.76 30.44
C LYS A 373 -3.64 8.31 30.53
N ALA A 374 -2.69 7.38 30.46
CA ALA A 374 -2.98 5.98 30.76
C ALA A 374 -3.30 5.83 32.25
N THR A 375 -4.40 5.14 32.55
CA THR A 375 -4.86 4.86 33.91
C THR A 375 -5.21 3.39 34.02
N LEU A 376 -4.71 2.74 35.07
CA LEU A 376 -5.07 1.36 35.37
C LEU A 376 -6.42 1.35 36.08
N LYS A 377 -7.37 0.57 35.57
CA LYS A 377 -8.67 0.39 36.21
C LYS A 377 -8.49 -0.36 37.54
N ASP A 378 -8.98 0.25 38.61
CA ASP A 378 -9.13 -0.43 39.88
C ASP A 378 -10.41 -1.28 39.87
N TYR A 379 -10.31 -2.50 40.38
CA TYR A 379 -11.42 -3.45 40.55
C TYR A 379 -11.73 -3.60 42.03
#